data_AF-U4UQ08-F1
#
_entry.id   AF-U4UQ08-F1
#
_cell.length_a   1.000
_cell.length_b   1.000
_cell.length_c   1.000
_cell.angle_alpha   90.00
_cell.angle_beta   90.00
_cell.angle_gamma   90.00
#
_symmetry.space_group_name_H-M   'P 1'
#
loop_
_entity.id
_entity.type
_entity.pdbx_description
1 polymer ?
#
loop_
_entity_poly.entity_id
_entity_poly.type
_entity_poly.pdbx_seq_one_letter_code
_entity_poly.pdbx_strand_id
1 'polypeptide(L)'
;MGDSPVFGTDSSNYITIAPVRDGPAGTFRHAVSVNIPKKRTIPLTHGRFEVQRILTWDHSNDVIYFLGVPEGKPGELHLYRVSSVPPRTGATLPPPVCITCVKEPPPTSPPYLTLDESIYKFKKGKQSQSREAFGKKMKFCPLGNWEDDDEDTVITTPAPRKRKKQKQKLIEKEPPCLYHNAWFSSNSQYFVLECLGPGVPTSQLYKNSMPKPKLIMWLQNNTKLRERVSRMAMPQIKTFPVQISGGYQAHVRLHLPPGLREDEITRYPLVVQVYGGPGSQLVTERWRVDWNTFLTGNKDFIIAQIDGRGSGGQGHQLLHKVYYKLGSVEVADQLEVT
;
A
#
# COMPACT_ATOMS: atom_id res chain seq x y z
N MET A 1 -4.40 12.60 -22.11
CA MET A 1 -3.18 12.97 -22.85
C MET A 1 -2.25 11.77 -22.81
N GLY A 2 -1.76 11.30 -23.96
CA GLY A 2 -0.82 10.18 -24.00
C GLY A 2 0.52 10.58 -23.37
N ASP A 3 1.15 9.66 -22.66
CA ASP A 3 2.48 9.89 -22.10
C ASP A 3 3.51 10.07 -23.22
N SER A 4 4.35 11.09 -23.10
CA SER A 4 5.40 11.38 -24.08
C SER A 4 6.41 10.23 -24.14
N PRO A 5 6.83 9.81 -25.34
CA PRO A 5 7.89 8.81 -25.47
C PRO A 5 9.23 9.32 -24.93
N VAL A 6 10.06 8.41 -24.42
CA VAL A 6 11.44 8.68 -24.01
C VAL A 6 12.37 8.17 -25.09
N PHE A 7 13.13 9.07 -25.72
CA PHE A 7 14.03 8.73 -26.82
C PHE A 7 15.38 8.22 -26.32
N GLY A 8 15.96 7.30 -27.10
CA GLY A 8 17.35 6.89 -26.94
C GLY A 8 18.33 7.98 -27.37
N THR A 9 19.58 7.85 -26.94
CA THR A 9 20.67 8.78 -27.28
C THR A 9 20.88 8.95 -28.79
N ASP A 10 20.65 7.88 -29.55
CA ASP A 10 20.78 7.84 -31.01
C ASP A 10 19.51 8.27 -31.76
N SER A 11 18.42 8.55 -31.04
CA SER A 11 17.08 8.81 -31.59
C SER A 11 16.55 7.73 -32.55
N SER A 12 17.20 6.56 -32.64
CA SER A 12 16.78 5.46 -33.50
C SER A 12 15.78 4.55 -32.79
N ASN A 13 15.82 4.58 -31.45
CA ASN A 13 14.91 3.87 -30.57
C ASN A 13 14.21 4.86 -29.64
N TYR A 14 12.97 4.55 -29.29
CA TYR A 14 12.27 5.22 -28.19
C TYR A 14 11.45 4.21 -27.40
N ILE A 15 11.13 4.58 -26.17
CA ILE A 15 10.30 3.78 -25.28
C ILE A 15 8.99 4.55 -25.07
N THR A 16 7.88 3.85 -25.23
CA THR A 16 6.54 4.41 -25.04
C THR A 16 5.65 3.39 -24.34
N ILE A 17 4.42 3.79 -24.00
CA ILE A 17 3.42 2.92 -23.42
C ILE A 17 2.45 2.51 -24.52
N ALA A 18 2.25 1.21 -24.70
CA ALA A 18 1.34 0.66 -25.69
C ALA A 18 0.50 -0.48 -25.10
N PRO A 19 -0.69 -0.75 -25.67
CA PRO A 19 -1.47 -1.93 -25.33
C PRO A 19 -0.70 -3.22 -25.67
N VAL A 20 -0.53 -4.09 -24.68
CA VAL A 20 0.02 -5.44 -24.86
C VAL A 20 -1.01 -6.45 -24.36
N ARG A 21 -1.27 -7.49 -25.18
CA ARG A 21 -2.22 -8.54 -24.88
C ARG A 21 -1.61 -9.57 -23.93
N ASP A 22 -2.35 -9.90 -22.88
CA ASP A 22 -1.98 -10.89 -21.85
C ASP A 22 -3.04 -12.00 -21.78
N GLY A 23 -3.07 -12.84 -22.83
CA GLY A 23 -3.96 -14.00 -22.92
C GLY A 23 -5.46 -13.67 -22.74
N PRO A 24 -6.20 -14.42 -21.90
CA PRO A 24 -7.63 -14.18 -21.65
C PRO A 24 -7.90 -12.99 -20.72
N ALA A 25 -6.91 -12.57 -19.92
CA ALA A 25 -7.03 -11.41 -19.02
C ALA A 25 -7.14 -10.08 -19.78
N GLY A 26 -6.82 -10.09 -21.08
CA GLY A 26 -7.12 -8.98 -21.98
C GLY A 26 -5.89 -8.21 -22.41
N THR A 27 -5.96 -6.89 -22.33
CA THR A 27 -4.92 -5.99 -22.82
C THR A 27 -4.64 -4.94 -21.76
N PHE A 28 -3.36 -4.72 -21.49
CA PHE A 28 -2.89 -3.83 -20.46
C PHE A 28 -1.90 -2.83 -21.05
N ARG A 29 -1.78 -1.66 -20.42
CA ARG A 29 -0.79 -0.65 -20.78
C ARG A 29 0.59 -1.12 -20.33
N HIS A 30 1.52 -1.30 -21.27
CA HIS A 30 2.88 -1.78 -20.99
C HIS A 30 3.94 -0.94 -21.67
N ALA A 31 5.14 -0.92 -21.11
CA ALA A 31 6.29 -0.26 -21.72
C ALA A 31 6.79 -1.10 -22.90
N VAL A 32 6.98 -0.45 -24.05
CA VAL A 32 7.48 -1.08 -25.27
C VAL A 32 8.67 -0.30 -25.82
N SER A 33 9.66 -1.01 -26.33
CA SER A 33 10.78 -0.46 -27.10
C SER A 33 10.40 -0.45 -28.58
N VAL A 34 10.49 0.70 -29.22
CA VAL A 34 10.24 0.89 -30.65
C VAL A 34 11.54 1.24 -31.34
N ASN A 35 11.94 0.42 -32.31
CA ASN A 35 13.04 0.73 -33.22
C ASN A 35 12.46 1.33 -34.51
N ILE A 36 12.76 2.60 -34.77
CA ILE A 36 12.19 3.37 -35.88
C ILE A 36 12.68 2.81 -37.23
N PRO A 37 14.01 2.62 -37.48
CA PRO A 37 14.47 2.16 -38.78
C PRO A 37 13.95 0.78 -39.17
N LYS A 38 13.85 -0.14 -38.20
CA LYS A 38 13.38 -1.51 -38.41
C LYS A 38 11.86 -1.66 -38.28
N LYS A 39 11.13 -0.58 -37.97
CA LYS A 39 9.68 -0.58 -37.70
C LYS A 39 9.26 -1.70 -36.75
N ARG A 40 10.05 -1.94 -35.71
CA ARG A 40 9.88 -3.08 -34.81
C ARG A 40 9.56 -2.61 -33.40
N THR A 41 8.47 -3.13 -32.84
CA THR A 41 8.03 -2.86 -31.47
C THR A 41 8.15 -4.12 -30.63
N ILE A 42 8.85 -4.05 -29.50
CA ILE A 42 9.08 -5.18 -28.59
C ILE A 42 8.63 -4.78 -27.18
N PRO A 43 7.79 -5.58 -26.50
CA PRO A 43 7.42 -5.32 -25.12
C PRO A 43 8.60 -5.47 -24.16
N LEU A 44 8.76 -4.50 -23.26
CA LEU A 44 9.71 -4.52 -22.14
C LEU A 44 9.05 -4.92 -20.83
N THR A 45 7.73 -4.76 -20.73
CA THR A 45 6.90 -5.28 -19.63
C THR A 45 5.73 -6.08 -20.16
N HIS A 46 5.23 -7.01 -19.34
CA HIS A 46 4.08 -7.86 -19.64
C HIS A 46 3.47 -8.39 -18.34
N GLY A 47 2.15 -8.61 -18.32
CA GLY A 47 1.39 -9.16 -17.20
C GLY A 47 0.11 -8.39 -16.89
N ARG A 48 -0.59 -8.82 -15.83
CA ARG A 48 -1.88 -8.26 -15.38
C ARG A 48 -1.73 -7.02 -14.49
N PHE A 49 -0.87 -6.10 -14.91
CA PHE A 49 -0.62 -4.82 -14.25
C PHE A 49 -0.47 -3.73 -15.32
N GLU A 50 -0.56 -2.46 -14.94
CA GLU A 50 -0.48 -1.35 -15.88
C GLU A 50 0.72 -0.44 -15.63
N VAL A 51 1.42 -0.06 -16.69
CA VAL A 51 2.38 1.03 -16.69
C VAL A 51 1.60 2.33 -16.88
N GLN A 52 1.63 3.18 -15.86
CA GLN A 52 0.92 4.45 -15.86
C GLN A 52 1.71 5.55 -16.55
N ARG A 53 3.02 5.65 -16.26
CA ARG A 53 3.91 6.68 -16.82
C ARG A 53 5.37 6.24 -16.80
N ILE A 54 6.10 6.45 -17.89
CA ILE A 54 7.56 6.29 -17.94
C ILE A 54 8.21 7.57 -17.41
N LEU A 55 9.16 7.44 -16.48
CA LEU A 55 9.79 8.58 -15.82
C LEU A 55 11.13 8.95 -16.44
N THR A 56 12.00 7.96 -16.67
CA THR A 56 13.31 8.18 -17.28
C THR A 56 13.87 6.88 -17.86
N TRP A 57 14.81 7.03 -18.79
CA TRP A 57 15.67 5.96 -19.30
C TRP A 57 17.10 6.23 -18.84
N ASP A 58 17.62 5.36 -17.97
CA ASP A 58 19.02 5.37 -17.57
C ASP A 58 19.82 4.53 -18.56
N HIS A 59 20.45 5.21 -19.51
CA HIS A 59 21.31 4.60 -20.53
C HIS A 59 22.60 4.00 -19.96
N SER A 60 23.07 4.44 -18.79
CA SER A 60 24.33 3.92 -18.23
C SER A 60 24.14 2.53 -17.64
N ASN A 61 22.95 2.25 -17.12
CA ASN A 61 22.60 0.98 -16.49
C ASN A 61 21.62 0.13 -17.31
N ASP A 62 21.29 0.56 -18.54
CA ASP A 62 20.31 -0.07 -19.42
C ASP A 62 18.96 -0.36 -18.75
N VAL A 63 18.43 0.58 -17.97
CA VAL A 63 17.14 0.43 -17.27
C VAL A 63 16.18 1.59 -17.52
N ILE A 64 14.89 1.29 -17.54
CA ILE A 64 13.84 2.29 -17.48
C ILE A 64 13.19 2.31 -16.11
N TYR A 65 12.79 3.51 -15.67
CA TYR A 65 12.00 3.72 -14.47
C TYR A 65 10.60 4.18 -14.86
N PHE A 66 9.59 3.62 -14.20
CA PHE A 66 8.20 3.95 -14.49
C PHE A 66 7.34 3.85 -13.22
N LEU A 67 6.21 4.56 -13.23
CA LEU A 67 5.14 4.36 -12.26
C LEU A 67 4.17 3.32 -12.81
N GLY A 68 3.83 2.34 -11.99
CA GLY A 68 2.94 1.24 -12.36
C GLY A 68 1.89 0.99 -11.29
N VAL A 69 0.72 0.54 -11.76
CA VAL A 69 -0.39 0.08 -10.94
C VAL A 69 -0.25 -1.44 -10.79
N PRO A 70 -0.06 -1.97 -9.58
CA PRO A 70 0.09 -3.41 -9.36
C PRO A 70 -1.21 -4.18 -9.64
N GLU A 71 -1.07 -5.48 -9.88
CA GLU A 71 -2.19 -6.39 -10.12
C GLU A 71 -3.15 -6.43 -8.91
N GLY A 72 -4.45 -6.32 -9.18
CA GLY A 72 -5.51 -6.45 -8.18
C GLY A 72 -5.63 -5.29 -7.19
N LYS A 73 -4.75 -4.29 -7.27
CA LYS A 73 -4.76 -3.12 -6.39
C LYS A 73 -4.71 -1.83 -7.20
N PRO A 74 -5.80 -1.53 -7.92
CA PRO A 74 -5.79 -0.44 -8.89
C PRO A 74 -5.59 0.94 -8.26
N GLY A 75 -5.93 1.11 -6.98
CA GLY A 75 -5.73 2.35 -6.23
C GLY A 75 -4.30 2.59 -5.74
N GLU A 76 -3.38 1.65 -5.92
CA GLU A 76 -1.96 1.78 -5.57
C GLU A 76 -1.13 2.29 -6.76
N LEU A 77 -0.03 3.00 -6.48
CA LEU A 77 0.89 3.46 -7.50
C LEU A 77 2.33 3.38 -6.98
N HIS A 78 3.16 2.60 -7.66
CA HIS A 78 4.52 2.32 -7.22
C HIS A 78 5.56 2.62 -8.29
N LEU A 79 6.78 2.91 -7.82
CA LEU A 79 7.95 3.07 -8.67
C LEU A 79 8.57 1.70 -8.97
N TYR A 80 8.74 1.40 -10.25
CA TYR A 80 9.37 0.20 -10.75
C TYR A 80 10.57 0.54 -11.63
N ARG A 81 11.43 -0.47 -11.82
CA ARG A 81 12.42 -0.48 -12.90
C ARG A 81 12.39 -1.79 -13.66
N VAL A 82 12.76 -1.75 -14.93
CA VAL A 82 12.97 -2.93 -15.77
C VAL A 82 14.12 -2.68 -16.75
N SER A 83 14.72 -3.75 -17.29
CA SER A 83 15.74 -3.61 -18.33
C SER A 83 15.16 -2.94 -19.57
N SER A 84 15.92 -2.03 -20.16
CA SER A 84 15.64 -1.40 -21.44
C SER A 84 16.10 -2.24 -22.64
N VAL A 85 16.91 -3.27 -22.40
CA VAL A 85 17.40 -4.17 -23.45
C VAL A 85 16.28 -5.12 -23.85
N PRO A 86 15.85 -5.13 -25.12
CA PRO A 86 14.83 -6.06 -25.59
C PRO A 86 15.25 -7.51 -25.36
N PRO A 87 14.34 -8.39 -24.91
CA PRO A 87 14.65 -9.80 -24.72
C PRO A 87 15.07 -10.46 -26.04
N ARG A 88 15.96 -11.47 -25.95
CA ARG A 88 16.29 -12.31 -27.10
C ARG A 88 15.04 -13.07 -27.55
N THR A 89 14.95 -13.40 -28.83
CA THR A 89 13.84 -14.18 -29.39
C THR A 89 13.66 -15.49 -28.61
N GLY A 90 12.47 -15.72 -28.07
CA GLY A 90 12.15 -16.91 -27.27
C GLY A 90 12.58 -16.85 -25.80
N ALA A 91 13.25 -15.80 -25.35
CA ALA A 91 13.58 -15.62 -23.93
C ALA A 91 12.34 -15.14 -23.14
N THR A 92 12.23 -15.60 -21.90
CA THR A 92 11.23 -15.09 -20.96
C THR A 92 11.57 -13.65 -20.56
N LEU A 93 10.56 -12.80 -20.51
CA LEU A 93 10.72 -11.42 -20.10
C LEU A 93 10.88 -11.36 -18.56
N PRO A 94 11.98 -10.78 -18.04
CA PRO A 94 12.16 -10.67 -16.60
C PRO A 94 11.11 -9.73 -15.98
N PRO A 95 10.56 -10.06 -14.79
CA PRO A 95 9.58 -9.21 -14.15
C PRO A 95 10.21 -7.88 -13.69
N PRO A 96 9.46 -6.76 -13.74
CA PRO A 96 9.93 -5.49 -13.19
C PRO A 96 10.25 -5.58 -11.70
N VAL A 97 11.29 -4.87 -11.27
CA VAL A 97 11.67 -4.76 -9.87
C VAL A 97 10.92 -3.58 -9.26
N CYS A 98 10.06 -3.85 -8.28
CA CYS A 98 9.41 -2.79 -7.52
C CYS A 98 10.39 -2.16 -6.51
N ILE A 99 10.51 -0.84 -6.56
CA ILE A 99 11.42 -0.07 -5.69
C ILE A 99 10.71 0.35 -4.40
N THR A 100 9.42 0.67 -4.48
CA THR A 100 8.63 1.23 -3.38
C THR A 100 7.66 0.25 -2.72
N CYS A 101 7.50 -0.96 -3.26
CA CYS A 101 6.57 -1.94 -2.70
C CYS A 101 7.06 -2.39 -1.33
N VAL A 102 6.12 -2.50 -0.39
CA VAL A 102 6.36 -3.15 0.88
C VAL A 102 6.14 -4.66 0.67
N LYS A 103 7.06 -5.49 1.17
CA LYS A 103 6.82 -6.94 1.18
C LYS A 103 5.66 -7.19 2.12
N GLU A 104 4.56 -7.73 1.61
CA GLU A 104 3.46 -8.15 2.47
C GLU A 104 3.99 -9.16 3.49
N PRO A 105 3.68 -8.98 4.78
CA PRO A 105 3.96 -10.01 5.75
C PRO A 105 3.07 -11.24 5.44
N PRO A 106 3.54 -12.46 5.75
CA PRO A 106 2.76 -13.66 5.49
C PRO A 106 1.37 -13.59 6.18
N PRO A 107 0.34 -14.24 5.60
CA PRO A 107 -1.07 -14.13 6.03
C PRO A 107 -1.34 -14.58 7.48
N THR A 108 -0.34 -15.13 8.17
CA THR A 108 -0.39 -15.53 9.57
C THR A 108 -0.12 -14.39 10.56
N SER A 109 0.29 -13.20 10.11
CA SER A 109 0.44 -12.04 11.00
C SER A 109 -0.85 -11.20 11.05
N PRO A 110 -1.40 -10.89 12.23
CA PRO A 110 -2.55 -9.99 12.34
C PRO A 110 -2.20 -8.62 11.71
N PRO A 111 -3.17 -7.95 11.05
CA PRO A 111 -2.91 -6.77 10.22
C PRO A 111 -2.34 -5.58 11.00
N TYR A 112 -2.41 -5.60 12.33
CA TYR A 112 -1.78 -4.64 13.20
C TYR A 112 -1.33 -5.37 14.46
N LEU A 113 -0.03 -5.68 14.58
CA LEU A 113 0.78 -5.85 15.80
C LEU A 113 2.02 -6.69 15.43
N THR A 114 3.16 -6.02 15.23
CA THR A 114 4.47 -6.67 15.25
C THR A 114 5.20 -6.23 16.52
N LEU A 115 5.50 -7.19 17.41
CA LEU A 115 6.38 -6.98 18.55
C LEU A 115 7.77 -6.58 18.06
N ASP A 116 8.29 -5.46 18.57
CA ASP A 116 9.63 -4.98 18.25
C ASP A 116 10.68 -5.88 18.95
N GLU A 117 11.31 -6.77 18.18
CA GLU A 117 12.39 -7.63 18.66
C GLU A 117 13.66 -6.85 19.06
N SER A 118 13.75 -5.55 18.77
CA SER A 118 14.91 -4.74 19.16
C SER A 118 15.00 -4.47 20.67
N ILE A 119 13.94 -4.75 21.43
CA ILE A 119 13.89 -4.64 22.90
C ILE A 119 14.56 -5.85 23.60
N TYR A 120 14.81 -6.96 22.91
CA TYR A 120 15.41 -8.18 23.49
C TYR A 120 16.94 -8.26 23.43
N LYS A 121 17.63 -7.23 22.91
CA LYS A 121 19.09 -7.14 23.04
C LYS A 121 19.49 -6.66 24.44
N PHE A 122 19.28 -7.51 25.44
CA PHE A 122 19.90 -7.35 26.74
C PHE A 122 21.42 -7.40 26.59
N LYS A 123 22.07 -6.36 27.13
CA LYS A 123 23.52 -6.21 27.27
C LYS A 123 24.14 -7.47 27.88
N LYS A 124 24.91 -8.25 27.11
CA LYS A 124 25.93 -9.15 27.69
C LYS A 124 27.11 -8.30 28.16
N GLY A 125 27.02 -7.81 29.38
CA GLY A 125 28.17 -7.35 30.18
C GLY A 125 28.68 -8.50 31.05
N LYS A 126 30.00 -8.65 31.08
CA LYS A 126 30.78 -9.73 31.72
C LYS A 126 30.51 -9.86 33.23
N GLN A 127 30.32 -11.08 33.74
CA GLN A 127 31.16 -11.62 34.83
C GLN A 127 30.99 -13.13 35.02
N SER A 128 32.15 -13.75 35.24
CA SER A 128 32.47 -15.14 35.53
C SER A 128 32.17 -15.56 36.97
N GLN A 129 31.99 -16.88 37.17
CA GLN A 129 32.18 -17.73 38.38
C GLN A 129 30.92 -18.58 38.63
N SER A 130 30.87 -19.83 38.14
CA SER A 130 31.41 -21.09 38.72
C SER A 130 30.39 -21.82 39.62
N ARG A 131 30.01 -23.04 39.17
CA ARG A 131 29.62 -24.27 39.91
C ARG A 131 28.51 -24.13 40.99
N GLU A 132 27.50 -25.00 41.13
CA GLU A 132 27.50 -26.46 41.07
C GLU A 132 26.05 -27.00 41.12
N ALA A 133 25.94 -28.31 40.91
CA ALA A 133 24.75 -29.15 40.87
C ALA A 133 23.71 -28.94 41.99
N PHE A 134 22.45 -29.28 41.73
CA PHE A 134 21.79 -30.45 42.33
C PHE A 134 20.37 -30.61 41.76
N GLY A 135 20.12 -31.76 41.14
CA GLY A 135 18.78 -32.17 40.71
C GLY A 135 18.08 -33.01 41.76
N LYS A 136 16.74 -33.05 41.72
CA LYS A 136 15.93 -34.27 41.58
C LYS A 136 14.44 -34.00 41.82
N LYS A 137 13.65 -34.53 40.88
CA LYS A 137 12.38 -35.29 40.99
C LYS A 137 11.17 -34.69 41.72
N MET A 138 10.16 -34.41 40.88
CA MET A 138 8.74 -34.78 41.00
C MET A 138 8.35 -35.73 42.16
N LYS A 139 7.25 -35.42 42.87
CA LYS A 139 5.91 -36.04 42.67
C LYS A 139 4.88 -35.57 43.74
N PHE A 140 3.65 -35.44 43.25
CA PHE A 140 2.35 -35.71 43.92
C PHE A 140 1.83 -34.82 45.08
N CYS A 141 0.72 -34.14 44.80
CA CYS A 141 -0.32 -33.83 45.77
C CYS A 141 -1.31 -35.01 45.87
N PRO A 142 -1.82 -35.33 47.07
CA PRO A 142 -3.13 -35.96 47.24
C PRO A 142 -4.16 -35.01 47.88
N LEU A 143 -5.42 -35.32 47.58
CA LEU A 143 -6.66 -34.69 47.98
C LEU A 143 -6.95 -34.78 49.49
N GLY A 144 -7.74 -33.83 50.00
CA GLY A 144 -8.48 -33.97 51.25
C GLY A 144 -8.96 -32.65 51.85
N ASN A 145 -10.22 -32.28 51.56
CA ASN A 145 -11.03 -31.34 52.35
C ASN A 145 -11.08 -31.76 53.82
N TRP A 146 -11.18 -30.82 54.76
CA TRP A 146 -12.18 -30.73 55.86
C TRP A 146 -12.14 -29.29 56.42
N GLU A 147 -13.32 -28.74 56.69
CA GLU A 147 -13.61 -27.37 57.14
C GLU A 147 -13.47 -27.19 58.67
N ASP A 148 -13.47 -25.91 59.06
CA ASP A 148 -13.86 -25.28 60.33
C ASP A 148 -12.81 -24.98 61.43
N ASP A 149 -12.65 -23.66 61.64
CA ASP A 149 -12.54 -22.87 62.88
C ASP A 149 -11.33 -23.17 63.83
N ASP A 150 -10.51 -22.22 64.30
CA ASP A 150 -10.78 -20.90 64.87
C ASP A 150 -9.43 -20.14 65.13
N GLU A 151 -9.55 -18.84 65.40
CA GLU A 151 -8.63 -17.95 66.14
C GLU A 151 -7.45 -17.21 65.45
N ASP A 152 -7.57 -15.88 65.58
CA ASP A 152 -6.72 -14.81 65.11
C ASP A 152 -5.29 -14.85 65.69
N THR A 153 -4.30 -14.93 64.81
CA THR A 153 -2.96 -14.35 65.06
C THR A 153 -2.65 -13.29 64.01
N VAL A 154 -2.67 -12.02 64.47
CA VAL A 154 -2.29 -10.86 63.67
C VAL A 154 -0.78 -10.93 63.38
N ILE A 155 -0.42 -11.42 62.20
CA ILE A 155 0.90 -11.19 61.59
C ILE A 155 0.69 -10.24 60.42
N THR A 156 1.06 -8.98 60.64
CA THR A 156 1.02 -7.93 59.62
C THR A 156 1.96 -8.28 58.47
N THR A 157 1.39 -8.61 57.31
CA THR A 157 2.16 -8.76 56.08
C THR A 157 2.35 -7.39 55.42
N PRO A 158 3.57 -7.02 55.00
CA PRO A 158 3.81 -5.74 54.34
C PRO A 158 3.12 -5.68 52.99
N ALA A 159 2.48 -4.55 52.70
CA ALA A 159 1.71 -4.31 51.49
C ALA A 159 2.50 -4.67 50.20
N PRO A 160 1.88 -5.32 49.21
CA PRO A 160 2.54 -5.64 47.96
C PRO A 160 2.95 -4.35 47.25
N ARG A 161 4.26 -4.18 47.04
CA ARG A 161 4.82 -3.10 46.21
C ARG A 161 4.10 -3.10 44.87
N LYS A 162 3.28 -2.08 44.62
CA LYS A 162 2.70 -1.79 43.30
C LYS A 162 3.84 -1.67 42.30
N ARG A 163 4.13 -2.74 41.54
CA ARG A 163 4.93 -2.64 40.32
C ARG A 163 4.17 -1.68 39.41
N LYS A 164 4.69 -0.47 39.22
CA LYS A 164 4.26 0.42 38.14
C LYS A 164 4.36 -0.38 36.84
N LYS A 165 3.24 -0.93 36.36
CA LYS A 165 3.11 -1.37 34.97
C LYS A 165 3.38 -0.11 34.16
N GLN A 166 4.58 -0.01 33.58
CA GLN A 166 4.85 0.95 32.52
C GLN A 166 3.76 0.70 31.48
N LYS A 167 2.84 1.67 31.35
CA LYS A 167 1.81 1.65 30.33
C LYS A 167 2.56 1.63 29.00
N GLN A 168 2.62 0.46 28.38
CA GLN A 168 3.22 0.24 27.08
C GLN A 168 2.51 1.20 26.14
N LYS A 169 3.19 2.28 25.73
CA LYS A 169 2.64 3.23 24.78
C LYS A 169 2.63 2.48 23.45
N LEU A 170 1.45 1.98 23.06
CA LEU A 170 1.21 1.49 21.71
C LEU A 170 1.56 2.64 20.76
N ILE A 171 2.72 2.55 20.12
CA ILE A 171 3.09 3.45 19.04
C ILE A 171 2.36 2.88 17.83
N GLU A 172 1.25 3.52 17.48
CA GLU A 172 0.54 3.24 16.24
C GLU A 172 1.52 3.48 15.08
N LYS A 173 1.94 2.40 14.43
CA LYS A 173 2.90 2.46 13.32
C LYS A 173 2.16 3.04 12.13
N GLU A 174 2.70 4.12 11.57
CA GLU A 174 2.11 4.74 10.38
C GLU A 174 1.98 3.74 9.25
N PRO A 175 0.87 3.79 8.48
CA PRO A 175 0.65 2.87 7.38
C PRO A 175 1.78 3.01 6.35
N PRO A 176 2.17 1.91 5.68
CA PRO A 176 3.15 1.97 4.60
C PRO A 176 2.67 2.90 3.49
N CYS A 177 3.59 3.55 2.78
CA CYS A 177 3.23 4.34 1.62
C CYS A 177 2.81 3.43 0.45
N LEU A 178 1.66 3.71 -0.16
CA LEU A 178 1.09 2.91 -1.27
C LEU A 178 0.87 3.72 -2.55
N TYR A 179 0.92 5.05 -2.47
CA TYR A 179 0.74 5.93 -3.63
C TYR A 179 1.94 6.86 -3.79
N HIS A 180 2.72 6.67 -4.86
CA HIS A 180 3.98 7.36 -5.07
C HIS A 180 3.97 8.23 -6.32
N ASN A 181 4.82 9.25 -6.29
CA ASN A 181 5.29 9.95 -7.48
C ASN A 181 6.83 10.05 -7.41
N ALA A 182 7.48 10.20 -8.55
CA ALA A 182 8.93 10.33 -8.58
C ALA A 182 9.40 11.23 -9.72
N TRP A 183 10.47 11.97 -9.46
CA TRP A 183 11.07 12.93 -10.37
C TRP A 183 12.56 12.67 -10.46
N PHE A 184 13.05 12.33 -11.65
CA PHE A 184 14.46 12.04 -11.87
C PHE A 184 15.22 13.29 -12.33
N SER A 185 16.46 13.43 -11.86
CA SER A 185 17.43 14.34 -12.45
C SER A 185 17.70 13.99 -13.91
N SER A 186 18.14 14.97 -14.72
CA SER A 186 18.32 14.79 -16.17
C SER A 186 19.28 13.66 -16.55
N ASN A 187 20.20 13.27 -15.66
CA ASN A 187 21.15 12.17 -15.86
C ASN A 187 20.78 10.89 -15.10
N SER A 188 19.57 10.83 -14.51
CA SER A 188 19.06 9.70 -13.74
C SER A 188 19.90 9.28 -12.51
N GLN A 189 20.86 10.09 -12.05
CA GLN A 189 21.72 9.77 -10.89
C GLN A 189 21.03 10.00 -9.54
N TYR A 190 20.09 10.93 -9.50
CA TYR A 190 19.28 11.27 -8.34
C TYR A 190 17.81 11.32 -8.70
N PHE A 191 16.95 11.09 -7.72
CA PHE A 191 15.52 11.33 -7.88
C PHE A 191 14.89 11.77 -6.56
N VAL A 192 13.83 12.57 -6.69
CA VAL A 192 12.92 12.90 -5.60
C VAL A 192 11.80 11.87 -5.61
N LEU A 193 11.60 11.19 -4.48
CA LEU A 193 10.47 10.30 -4.25
C LEU A 193 9.44 11.02 -3.39
N GLU A 194 8.21 11.10 -3.88
CA GLU A 194 7.06 11.65 -3.16
C GLU A 194 6.16 10.50 -2.72
N CYS A 195 6.01 10.32 -1.42
CA CYS A 195 4.93 9.52 -0.87
C CYS A 195 3.70 10.41 -0.77
N LEU A 196 2.61 10.06 -1.46
CA LEU A 196 1.39 10.85 -1.52
C LEU A 196 0.22 10.22 -0.77
N GLY A 197 0.41 9.04 -0.16
CA GLY A 197 -0.58 8.40 0.69
C GLY A 197 -0.31 6.91 0.93
N PRO A 198 -1.09 6.26 1.81
CA PRO A 198 -2.29 6.76 2.48
C PRO A 198 -2.01 7.67 3.70
N GLY A 199 -0.79 7.67 4.24
CA GLY A 199 -0.37 8.57 5.31
C GLY A 199 -0.13 10.01 4.84
N VAL A 200 0.17 10.91 5.79
CA VAL A 200 0.50 12.31 5.48
C VAL A 200 1.67 12.37 4.48
N PRO A 201 1.54 13.09 3.34
CA PRO A 201 2.53 13.08 2.27
C PRO A 201 3.93 13.50 2.71
N THR A 202 4.95 12.97 2.04
CA THR A 202 6.35 13.29 2.29
C THR A 202 7.17 13.27 1.01
N SER A 203 8.28 14.00 0.99
CA SER A 203 9.20 14.09 -0.14
C SER A 203 10.64 13.85 0.32
N GLN A 204 11.34 12.98 -0.38
CA GLN A 204 12.67 12.48 -0.03
C GLN A 204 13.61 12.49 -1.24
N LEU A 205 14.88 12.82 -1.03
CA LEU A 205 15.91 12.79 -2.07
C LEU A 205 16.72 11.49 -1.97
N TYR A 206 16.83 10.79 -3.09
CA TYR A 206 17.58 9.54 -3.21
C TYR A 206 18.71 9.65 -4.23
N LYS A 207 19.83 8.99 -3.94
CA LYS A 207 20.82 8.60 -4.95
C LYS A 207 20.34 7.32 -5.62
N ASN A 208 20.27 7.33 -6.94
CA ASN A 208 19.87 6.18 -7.75
C ASN A 208 21.02 5.15 -7.85
N SER A 209 21.27 4.44 -6.77
CA SER A 209 22.24 3.34 -6.73
C SER A 209 21.57 1.99 -6.93
N MET A 210 22.29 1.06 -7.56
CA MET A 210 21.85 -0.33 -7.75
C MET A 210 22.55 -1.23 -6.73
N PRO A 211 21.87 -2.25 -6.16
CA PRO A 211 20.54 -2.74 -6.48
C PRO A 211 19.41 -1.96 -5.79
N LYS A 212 19.69 -1.13 -4.78
CA LYS A 212 18.69 -0.35 -4.05
C LYS A 212 19.12 1.12 -3.95
N PRO A 213 18.19 2.07 -4.15
CA PRO A 213 18.50 3.49 -4.03
C PRO A 213 18.88 3.84 -2.59
N LYS A 214 19.79 4.80 -2.43
CA LYS A 214 20.28 5.26 -1.13
C LYS A 214 19.59 6.56 -0.76
N LEU A 215 18.87 6.58 0.36
CA LEU A 215 18.29 7.81 0.91
C LEU A 215 19.43 8.79 1.26
N ILE A 216 19.30 10.03 0.79
CA ILE A 216 20.23 11.11 1.11
C ILE A 216 19.65 11.96 2.23
N MET A 217 18.44 12.48 2.02
CA MET A 217 17.79 13.38 2.98
C MET A 217 16.28 13.47 2.76
N TRP A 218 15.60 13.98 3.77
CA TRP A 218 14.21 14.38 3.70
C TRP A 218 14.12 15.82 3.18
N LEU A 219 13.33 16.03 2.13
CA LEU A 219 13.07 17.38 1.60
C LEU A 219 11.86 18.00 2.29
N GLN A 220 10.82 17.20 2.54
CA GLN A 220 9.61 17.63 3.24
C GLN A 220 8.97 16.45 3.97
N ASN A 221 8.69 16.59 5.26
CA ASN A 221 8.09 15.56 6.11
C ASN A 221 6.70 15.96 6.68
N ASN A 222 6.26 17.19 6.41
CA ASN A 222 4.96 17.75 6.78
C ASN A 222 4.63 17.59 8.28
N THR A 223 5.61 17.79 9.17
CA THR A 223 5.45 17.63 10.63
C THR A 223 4.28 18.42 11.21
N LYS A 224 4.15 19.70 10.85
CA LYS A 224 3.04 20.55 11.32
C LYS A 224 1.67 20.02 10.92
N LEU A 225 1.55 19.48 9.71
CA LEU A 225 0.31 18.87 9.24
C LEU A 225 0.04 17.56 9.99
N ARG A 226 1.07 16.74 10.20
CA ARG A 226 1.00 15.49 10.95
C ARG A 226 0.52 15.70 12.39
N GLU A 227 1.06 16.71 13.08
CA GLU A 227 0.62 17.11 14.43
C GLU A 227 -0.81 17.65 14.47
N ARG A 228 -1.28 18.24 13.37
CA ARG A 228 -2.66 18.72 13.27
C ARG A 228 -3.61 17.55 13.04
N VAL A 229 -3.28 16.65 12.13
CA VAL A 229 -4.08 15.46 11.78
C VAL A 229 -4.14 14.47 12.93
N SER A 230 -3.07 14.29 13.71
CA SER A 230 -3.07 13.40 14.88
C SER A 230 -4.03 13.81 15.99
N ARG A 231 -4.49 15.07 15.97
CA ARG A 231 -5.49 15.60 16.91
C ARG A 231 -6.90 15.59 16.34
N MET A 232 -7.09 15.19 15.08
CA MET A 232 -8.39 15.07 14.43
C MET A 232 -8.87 13.62 14.48
N ALA A 233 -10.16 13.42 14.70
CA ALA A 233 -10.80 12.13 14.53
C ALA A 233 -10.99 11.85 13.04
N MET A 234 -9.98 11.24 12.41
CA MET A 234 -10.02 10.92 10.98
C MET A 234 -11.02 9.78 10.70
N PRO A 235 -11.72 9.79 9.55
CA PRO A 235 -12.58 8.69 9.14
C PRO A 235 -11.86 7.35 9.11
N GLN A 236 -12.56 6.28 9.47
CA GLN A 236 -12.08 4.93 9.23
C GLN A 236 -12.30 4.61 7.74
N ILE A 237 -11.26 4.16 7.05
CA ILE A 237 -11.34 3.82 5.63
C ILE A 237 -11.48 2.31 5.47
N LYS A 238 -12.49 1.88 4.72
CA LYS A 238 -12.67 0.48 4.33
C LYS A 238 -12.74 0.37 2.81
N THR A 239 -11.79 -0.35 2.22
CA THR A 239 -11.76 -0.60 0.77
C THR A 239 -11.96 -2.08 0.51
N PHE A 240 -12.88 -2.44 -0.40
CA PHE A 240 -13.16 -3.82 -0.75
C PHE A 240 -13.70 -3.95 -2.18
N PRO A 241 -13.47 -5.09 -2.85
CA PRO A 241 -14.05 -5.37 -4.15
C PRO A 241 -15.51 -5.83 -4.01
N VAL A 242 -16.34 -5.48 -4.99
CA VAL A 242 -17.73 -5.94 -5.14
C VAL A 242 -17.90 -6.55 -6.53
N GLN A 243 -18.48 -7.74 -6.59
CA GLN A 243 -18.78 -8.40 -7.87
C GLN A 243 -19.99 -7.73 -8.52
N ILE A 244 -19.87 -7.38 -9.79
CA ILE A 244 -20.93 -6.74 -10.58
C ILE A 244 -21.26 -7.56 -11.83
N SER A 245 -22.39 -7.24 -12.44
CA SER A 245 -22.91 -7.91 -13.62
C SER A 245 -21.89 -8.01 -14.76
N GLY A 246 -21.81 -9.22 -15.34
CA GLY A 246 -20.87 -9.54 -16.42
C GLY A 246 -19.49 -10.02 -15.93
N GLY A 247 -19.35 -10.39 -14.65
CA GLY A 247 -18.12 -10.99 -14.11
C GLY A 247 -17.00 -9.98 -13.85
N TYR A 248 -17.36 -8.71 -13.71
CA TYR A 248 -16.41 -7.64 -13.38
C TYR A 248 -16.41 -7.37 -11.87
N GLN A 249 -15.37 -6.71 -11.40
CA GLN A 249 -15.25 -6.28 -10.01
C GLN A 249 -15.17 -4.77 -9.95
N ALA A 250 -16.09 -4.16 -9.21
CA ALA A 250 -16.01 -2.76 -8.82
C ALA A 250 -15.18 -2.63 -7.55
N HIS A 251 -14.38 -1.57 -7.43
CA HIS A 251 -13.68 -1.24 -6.20
C HIS A 251 -14.49 -0.19 -5.44
N VAL A 252 -14.78 -0.50 -4.17
CA VAL A 252 -15.57 0.36 -3.31
C VAL A 252 -14.71 0.83 -2.15
N ARG A 253 -14.80 2.13 -1.84
CA ARG A 253 -14.22 2.73 -0.65
C ARG A 253 -15.30 3.39 0.18
N LEU A 254 -15.36 3.01 1.46
CA LEU A 254 -16.21 3.64 2.45
C LEU A 254 -15.35 4.52 3.37
N HIS A 255 -15.80 5.75 3.56
CA HIS A 255 -15.40 6.61 4.67
C HIS A 255 -16.43 6.44 5.78
N LEU A 256 -16.02 5.83 6.89
CA LEU A 256 -16.87 5.54 8.04
C LEU A 256 -16.58 6.53 9.18
N PRO A 257 -17.60 6.98 9.93
CA PRO A 257 -17.39 7.85 11.08
C PRO A 257 -16.36 7.27 12.06
N PRO A 258 -15.50 8.11 12.68
CA PRO A 258 -14.39 7.64 13.51
C PRO A 258 -14.84 6.80 14.71
N GLY A 259 -16.04 7.07 15.25
CA GLY A 259 -16.63 6.33 16.37
C GLY A 259 -17.52 5.16 15.95
N LEU A 260 -17.68 4.88 14.65
CA LEU A 260 -18.56 3.80 14.17
C LEU A 260 -18.02 2.45 14.62
N ARG A 261 -18.94 1.63 15.14
CA ARG A 261 -18.70 0.27 15.60
C ARG A 261 -19.56 -0.69 14.79
N GLU A 262 -18.94 -1.62 14.06
CA GLU A 262 -19.65 -2.52 13.15
C GLU A 262 -20.58 -3.51 13.88
N ASP A 263 -20.36 -3.75 15.17
CA ASP A 263 -21.20 -4.59 16.04
C ASP A 263 -22.48 -3.90 16.51
N GLU A 264 -22.59 -2.57 16.36
CA GLU A 264 -23.72 -1.80 16.84
C GLU A 264 -24.76 -1.55 15.73
N ILE A 265 -26.04 -1.69 16.06
CA ILE A 265 -27.15 -1.43 15.14
C ILE A 265 -27.43 0.08 15.13
N THR A 266 -26.63 0.83 14.38
CA THR A 266 -26.78 2.26 14.16
C THR A 266 -27.03 2.55 12.69
N ARG A 267 -27.83 3.59 12.39
CA ARG A 267 -28.17 4.01 11.02
C ARG A 267 -27.49 5.33 10.72
N TYR A 268 -26.80 5.39 9.58
CA TYR A 268 -26.12 6.59 9.11
C TYR A 268 -26.63 6.96 7.71
N PRO A 269 -26.74 8.26 7.39
CA PRO A 269 -26.99 8.68 6.02
C PRO A 269 -25.80 8.33 5.12
N LEU A 270 -26.09 7.79 3.94
CA LEU A 270 -25.10 7.45 2.92
C LEU A 270 -25.07 8.53 1.83
N VAL A 271 -23.87 9.03 1.50
CA VAL A 271 -23.62 9.87 0.33
C VAL A 271 -22.74 9.11 -0.64
N VAL A 272 -23.20 8.96 -1.87
CA VAL A 272 -22.43 8.34 -2.95
C VAL A 272 -21.71 9.44 -3.73
N GLN A 273 -20.38 9.48 -3.63
CA GLN A 273 -19.55 10.40 -4.40
C GLN A 273 -19.24 9.78 -5.76
N VAL A 274 -19.84 10.33 -6.81
CA VAL A 274 -19.65 9.86 -8.19
C VAL A 274 -18.79 10.85 -8.97
N TYR A 275 -17.85 10.33 -9.76
CA TYR A 275 -17.21 11.07 -10.83
C TYR A 275 -17.49 10.43 -12.19
N GLY A 276 -17.21 9.13 -12.36
CA GLY A 276 -17.63 8.35 -13.53
C GLY A 276 -16.94 8.71 -14.85
N GLY A 277 -15.90 9.55 -14.85
CA GLY A 277 -15.17 9.89 -16.07
C GLY A 277 -14.38 8.69 -16.63
N PRO A 278 -14.38 8.45 -17.94
CA PRO A 278 -13.62 7.35 -18.54
C PRO A 278 -12.12 7.42 -18.21
N GLY A 279 -11.55 6.32 -17.74
CA GLY A 279 -10.13 6.19 -17.36
C GLY A 279 -9.74 6.90 -16.08
N SER A 280 -10.70 7.53 -15.39
CA SER A 280 -10.46 8.08 -14.06
C SER A 280 -10.53 7.01 -12.98
N GLN A 281 -10.07 7.38 -11.79
CA GLN A 281 -10.09 6.51 -10.62
C GLN A 281 -10.30 7.36 -9.38
N LEU A 282 -11.36 7.08 -8.63
CA LEU A 282 -11.70 7.79 -7.40
C LEU A 282 -11.14 7.04 -6.17
N VAL A 283 -11.23 5.72 -6.18
CA VAL A 283 -10.74 4.82 -5.13
C VAL A 283 -9.23 4.66 -5.27
N THR A 284 -8.48 5.48 -4.53
CA THR A 284 -7.02 5.50 -4.55
C THR A 284 -6.43 5.57 -3.14
N GLU A 285 -5.22 5.06 -2.95
CA GLU A 285 -4.47 5.18 -1.69
C GLU A 285 -3.85 6.58 -1.48
N ARG A 286 -4.22 7.56 -2.31
CA ARG A 286 -3.74 8.93 -2.18
C ARG A 286 -4.36 9.61 -0.96
N TRP A 287 -3.53 10.24 -0.14
CA TRP A 287 -3.95 11.02 1.02
C TRP A 287 -4.71 12.27 0.58
N ARG A 288 -5.87 12.51 1.19
CA ARG A 288 -6.70 13.70 1.00
C ARG A 288 -7.41 14.06 2.30
N VAL A 289 -7.58 15.36 2.52
CA VAL A 289 -8.51 15.91 3.50
C VAL A 289 -9.38 16.91 2.76
N ASP A 290 -10.66 16.58 2.62
CA ASP A 290 -11.64 17.34 1.85
C ASP A 290 -13.01 17.28 2.54
N TRP A 291 -14.07 17.63 1.79
CA TRP A 291 -15.44 17.59 2.31
C TRP A 291 -15.87 16.20 2.77
N ASN A 292 -15.27 15.12 2.23
CA ASN A 292 -15.58 13.77 2.68
C ASN A 292 -15.13 13.58 4.14
N THR A 293 -13.92 14.05 4.44
CA THR A 293 -13.38 13.99 5.81
C THR A 293 -14.26 14.77 6.78
N PHE A 294 -14.75 15.94 6.38
CA PHE A 294 -15.61 16.77 7.21
C PHE A 294 -16.99 16.15 7.48
N LEU A 295 -17.69 15.68 6.44
CA LEU A 295 -19.02 15.09 6.60
C LEU A 295 -18.98 13.79 7.41
N THR A 296 -17.98 12.95 7.17
CA THR A 296 -17.84 11.69 7.91
C THR A 296 -17.35 11.91 9.34
N GLY A 297 -16.44 12.85 9.56
CA GLY A 297 -15.90 13.11 10.90
C GLY A 297 -16.83 13.91 11.83
N ASN A 298 -17.57 14.89 11.29
CA ASN A 298 -18.33 15.85 12.11
C ASN A 298 -19.85 15.75 11.96
N LYS A 299 -20.35 15.07 10.91
CA LYS A 299 -21.78 14.97 10.62
C LYS A 299 -22.28 13.53 10.61
N ASP A 300 -21.40 12.57 10.89
CA ASP A 300 -21.68 11.13 10.92
C ASP A 300 -22.30 10.61 9.61
N PHE A 301 -21.85 11.12 8.46
CA PHE A 301 -22.21 10.56 7.15
C PHE A 301 -21.26 9.44 6.76
N ILE A 302 -21.81 8.37 6.19
CA ILE A 302 -20.99 7.39 5.44
C ILE A 302 -20.85 7.91 4.01
N ILE A 303 -19.63 7.89 3.48
CA ILE A 303 -19.38 8.25 2.09
C ILE A 303 -18.88 7.03 1.34
N ALA A 304 -19.55 6.71 0.23
CA ALA A 304 -19.13 5.65 -0.69
C ALA A 304 -18.54 6.25 -1.96
N GLN A 305 -17.38 5.72 -2.36
CA GLN A 305 -16.76 5.94 -3.67
C GLN A 305 -16.72 4.59 -4.39
N ILE A 306 -17.14 4.55 -5.64
CA ILE A 306 -17.29 3.31 -6.40
C ILE A 306 -16.64 3.49 -7.78
N ASP A 307 -15.60 2.70 -8.04
CA ASP A 307 -14.97 2.59 -9.35
C ASP A 307 -15.42 1.28 -10.01
N GLY A 308 -16.33 1.38 -10.97
CA GLY A 308 -16.85 0.28 -11.78
C GLY A 308 -16.21 0.21 -13.16
N ARG A 309 -16.98 -0.27 -14.15
CA ARG A 309 -16.56 -0.34 -15.55
C ARG A 309 -16.32 1.06 -16.12
N GLY A 310 -15.29 1.20 -16.94
CA GLY A 310 -14.82 2.49 -17.44
C GLY A 310 -13.76 3.17 -16.58
N SER A 311 -13.54 2.72 -15.34
CA SER A 311 -12.42 3.20 -14.51
C SER A 311 -11.05 2.74 -15.03
N GLY A 312 -10.00 3.45 -14.62
CA GLY A 312 -8.60 3.14 -14.99
C GLY A 312 -7.90 2.15 -14.06
N GLY A 313 -6.72 1.66 -14.47
CA GLY A 313 -5.84 0.84 -13.62
C GLY A 313 -6.16 -0.66 -13.59
N GLN A 314 -7.09 -1.15 -14.42
CA GLN A 314 -7.56 -2.54 -14.42
C GLN A 314 -7.62 -3.19 -15.80
N GLY A 315 -6.94 -2.66 -16.80
CA GLY A 315 -6.92 -3.19 -18.16
C GLY A 315 -7.95 -2.56 -19.08
N HIS A 316 -7.67 -2.65 -20.38
CA HIS A 316 -8.51 -2.09 -21.43
C HIS A 316 -9.89 -2.77 -21.53
N GLN A 317 -9.99 -4.03 -21.10
CA GLN A 317 -11.27 -4.75 -21.11
C GLN A 317 -12.31 -4.08 -20.20
N LEU A 318 -11.90 -3.57 -19.04
CA LEU A 318 -12.76 -2.83 -18.12
C LEU A 318 -12.95 -1.39 -18.60
N LEU A 319 -11.85 -0.72 -18.97
CA LEU A 319 -11.82 0.67 -19.40
C LEU A 319 -12.72 0.95 -20.61
N HIS A 320 -12.70 0.10 -21.64
CA HIS A 320 -13.43 0.37 -22.88
C HIS A 320 -14.90 -0.09 -22.87
N LYS A 321 -15.43 -0.59 -21.74
CA LYS A 321 -16.86 -0.96 -21.67
C LYS A 321 -17.81 0.21 -21.87
N VAL A 322 -17.36 1.42 -21.56
CA VAL A 322 -18.12 2.66 -21.74
C VAL A 322 -18.04 3.20 -23.17
N TYR A 323 -17.26 2.59 -24.05
CA TYR A 323 -17.09 3.05 -25.42
C TYR A 323 -18.42 2.99 -26.19
N TYR A 324 -18.83 4.14 -26.75
CA TYR A 324 -20.16 4.39 -27.33
C TYR A 324 -21.36 4.13 -26.39
N LYS A 325 -21.13 4.09 -25.07
CA LYS A 325 -22.16 3.79 -24.05
C LYS A 325 -22.03 4.68 -22.81
N LEU A 326 -21.50 5.89 -22.96
CA LEU A 326 -21.28 6.83 -21.85
C LEU A 326 -22.59 7.15 -21.12
N GLY A 327 -22.54 7.15 -19.79
CA GLY A 327 -23.69 7.47 -18.94
C GLY A 327 -24.72 6.35 -18.83
N SER A 328 -24.41 5.15 -19.30
CA SER A 328 -25.29 3.98 -19.17
C SER A 328 -24.66 2.91 -18.30
N VAL A 329 -23.45 2.47 -18.66
CA VAL A 329 -22.72 1.40 -17.97
C VAL A 329 -22.28 1.88 -16.59
N GLU A 330 -21.74 3.10 -16.52
CA GLU A 330 -21.28 3.70 -15.27
C GLU A 330 -22.44 3.87 -14.29
N VAL A 331 -23.59 4.34 -14.77
CA VAL A 331 -24.80 4.54 -13.94
C VAL A 331 -25.34 3.21 -13.44
N ALA A 332 -25.41 2.19 -14.29
CA ALA A 332 -25.82 0.85 -13.88
C ALA A 332 -24.92 0.28 -12.78
N ASP A 333 -23.61 0.45 -12.90
CA ASP A 333 -22.64 -0.02 -11.89
C ASP A 333 -22.80 0.72 -10.56
N GLN A 334 -23.07 2.04 -10.57
CA GLN A 334 -23.34 2.78 -9.34
C GLN A 334 -24.60 2.26 -8.64
N LEU A 335 -25.69 2.03 -9.39
CA LEU A 335 -26.97 1.56 -8.85
C LEU A 335 -26.92 0.11 -8.37
N GLU A 336 -26.12 -0.75 -9.00
CA GLU A 336 -25.98 -2.16 -8.60
C GLU A 336 -25.21 -2.32 -7.29
N VAL A 337 -24.25 -1.42 -7.02
CA VAL A 337 -23.40 -1.48 -5.83
C VAL A 337 -24.05 -0.83 -4.60
N THR A 338 -24.93 0.17 -4.81
CA THR A 338 -25.61 0.92 -3.74
C THR A 338 -26.91 0.27 -3.29
#